data_AF-A0A963UV06-F1
#
_entry.id   AF-A0A963UV06-F1
#
_cell.length_a   1.000
_cell.length_b   1.000
_cell.length_c   1.000
_cell.angle_alpha   90.00
_cell.angle_beta   90.00
_cell.angle_gamma   90.00
#
_symmetry.space_group_name_H-M   'P 1'
#
loop_
_entity.id
_entity.type
_entity.pdbx_description
1 polymer ?
#
loop_
_entity_poly.entity_id
_entity_poly.type
_entity_poly.pdbx_seq_one_letter_code
_entity_poly.pdbx_strand_id
1 'polypeptide(L)'
;MKSLKIHSRPSGGSVAAERSFRVRKAPIVCSLAAVATALLGQTPAQAQDSLYDGGKARVKLAASLRSLSEEVASASCRVDAGIAADAARVDLEKATTAFRSIVAGLQDGDMALGIPNAEAASDNIKGIRAVSAAWDPIAGEASKLIAGGAGADVSVISGSFKDLLERTVELTTRISGYYSNPQELLQSDAITLDYMGRQGMFLSRMARVMCALASGKPEMGNADELRETVDLFDRSLVALRDGFPSAGINPPRNDAVKSTLDAAYQDWTSKKSIFDAALGGGGVDAAMVAGAADLSKDLSIAMSNTITLHMISSPGQEGVYRVPLKAYAEEQLSKWIANPDLIAAIEAQNSAHASLTQADIDQLDLDWRAQAKAGGGPLVSDLMERPLSSWLRAQQDAAAGFVTEVFVMDNKGLNVGQSEVTSDYWQGDEAKWQETYGNGGGAIHISEVEFDESTGFYQTQASLPIRDPATGELVGAITFGINVQRLM
;
A
#
# COMPACT_ATOMS: atom_id res chain seq x y z
N MET A 1 -37.18 44.66 17.50
CA MET A 1 -38.34 45.17 18.26
C MET A 1 -38.98 44.00 19.00
N LYS A 2 -38.97 44.05 20.35
CA LYS A 2 -39.71 43.21 21.34
C LYS A 2 -39.43 41.70 21.36
N SER A 3 -39.42 40.97 22.49
CA SER A 3 -39.22 41.21 23.93
C SER A 3 -39.40 39.84 24.62
N LEU A 4 -38.56 39.51 25.63
CA LEU A 4 -38.84 38.83 26.92
C LEU A 4 -39.81 37.61 26.96
N LYS A 5 -39.59 36.51 27.71
CA LYS A 5 -39.50 36.44 29.18
C LYS A 5 -39.43 34.97 29.65
N ILE A 6 -38.59 34.72 30.64
CA ILE A 6 -38.58 33.58 31.59
C ILE A 6 -39.69 33.78 32.63
N HIS A 7 -40.27 32.72 33.23
CA HIS A 7 -40.85 32.60 34.60
C HIS A 7 -41.20 31.10 34.84
N SER A 8 -40.52 30.34 35.71
CA SER A 8 -40.67 30.17 37.19
C SER A 8 -41.72 29.11 37.64
N ARG A 9 -41.24 28.11 38.40
CA ARG A 9 -41.87 27.14 39.37
C ARG A 9 -42.81 27.82 40.41
N PRO A 10 -43.32 27.21 41.54
CA PRO A 10 -43.25 25.82 42.11
C PRO A 10 -44.57 25.33 42.81
N SER A 11 -44.53 24.15 43.47
CA SER A 11 -45.04 23.81 44.85
C SER A 11 -45.63 22.37 44.90
N GLY A 12 -45.53 21.56 45.96
CA GLY A 12 -44.94 21.68 47.30
C GLY A 12 -45.33 20.46 48.19
N GLY A 13 -44.80 20.45 49.44
CA GLY A 13 -45.21 19.64 50.60
C GLY A 13 -44.54 18.25 50.74
N SER A 14 -43.66 17.89 51.70
CA SER A 14 -43.56 18.05 53.19
C SER A 14 -44.50 17.07 53.94
N VAL A 15 -44.17 16.31 55.01
CA VAL A 15 -43.56 16.65 56.33
C VAL A 15 -43.23 15.36 57.17
N ALA A 16 -42.20 15.46 58.03
CA ALA A 16 -41.87 14.83 59.35
C ALA A 16 -41.81 13.29 59.56
N ALA A 17 -40.85 12.67 60.28
CA ALA A 17 -40.01 12.96 61.45
C ALA A 17 -40.63 12.62 62.83
N GLU A 18 -40.07 11.62 63.53
CA GLU A 18 -40.12 11.47 64.99
C GLU A 18 -38.94 10.62 65.52
N ARG A 19 -38.52 10.88 66.78
CA ARG A 19 -37.25 10.50 67.41
C ARG A 19 -37.42 9.54 68.62
N SER A 20 -36.34 8.82 68.93
CA SER A 20 -35.87 8.34 70.29
C SER A 20 -36.55 7.07 70.87
N PHE A 21 -35.98 6.19 71.71
CA PHE A 21 -34.66 5.99 72.34
C PHE A 21 -34.56 4.54 72.92
N ARG A 22 -33.35 3.95 72.93
CA ARG A 22 -32.76 2.86 73.81
C ARG A 22 -33.53 1.57 74.15
N VAL A 23 -32.88 0.42 73.89
CA VAL A 23 -32.53 -0.63 74.88
C VAL A 23 -31.19 -1.30 74.51
N ARG A 24 -30.29 -1.45 75.50
CA ARG A 24 -29.04 -2.23 75.43
C ARG A 24 -29.33 -3.72 75.65
N LYS A 25 -28.71 -4.61 74.87
CA LYS A 25 -28.08 -5.89 75.30
C LYS A 25 -27.40 -6.56 74.10
N ALA A 26 -26.08 -6.71 74.18
CA ALA A 26 -25.26 -7.60 73.35
C ALA A 26 -24.79 -8.77 74.25
N PRO A 27 -24.09 -9.81 73.77
CA PRO A 27 -23.92 -10.33 72.40
C PRO A 27 -24.19 -11.84 72.31
N ILE A 28 -24.59 -12.39 71.16
CA ILE A 28 -24.12 -13.72 70.75
C ILE A 28 -23.70 -13.63 69.28
N VAL A 29 -22.44 -13.98 69.10
CA VAL A 29 -21.66 -14.02 67.88
C VAL A 29 -22.30 -15.00 66.89
N CYS A 30 -22.64 -14.52 65.71
CA CYS A 30 -22.70 -15.36 64.52
C CYS A 30 -22.15 -14.56 63.35
N SER A 31 -21.04 -15.05 62.82
CA SER A 31 -20.15 -14.44 61.87
C SER A 31 -20.84 -14.04 60.56
N LEU A 32 -20.84 -12.75 60.25
CA LEU A 32 -21.01 -12.24 58.89
C LEU A 32 -19.75 -11.45 58.56
N ALA A 33 -18.84 -12.11 57.85
CA ALA A 33 -17.74 -11.45 57.18
C ALA A 33 -18.34 -10.42 56.22
N ALA A 34 -18.13 -9.14 56.51
CA ALA A 34 -18.29 -8.09 55.54
C ALA A 34 -17.14 -8.21 54.53
N VAL A 35 -17.31 -9.08 53.54
CA VAL A 35 -16.60 -8.91 52.28
C VAL A 35 -17.31 -7.77 51.59
N ALA A 36 -16.71 -6.57 51.67
CA ALA A 36 -16.98 -5.53 50.70
C ALA A 36 -16.60 -6.12 49.34
N THR A 37 -17.57 -6.68 48.64
CA THR A 37 -17.40 -7.05 47.24
C THR A 37 -17.20 -5.74 46.52
N ALA A 38 -15.94 -5.37 46.31
CA ALA A 38 -15.56 -4.54 45.18
C ALA A 38 -16.20 -5.20 43.97
N LEU A 39 -17.33 -4.66 43.53
CA LEU A 39 -17.74 -4.78 42.15
C LEU A 39 -16.62 -4.10 41.37
N LEU A 40 -15.57 -4.88 41.07
CA LEU A 40 -14.78 -4.69 39.87
C LEU A 40 -15.81 -4.72 38.75
N GLY A 41 -16.36 -3.54 38.44
CA GLY A 41 -16.87 -3.29 37.12
C GLY A 41 -15.70 -3.62 36.21
N GLN A 42 -15.75 -4.79 35.60
CA GLN A 42 -14.99 -5.03 34.39
C GLN A 42 -15.42 -3.92 33.46
N THR A 43 -14.57 -2.90 33.32
CA THR A 43 -14.62 -1.99 32.20
C THR A 43 -14.62 -2.87 30.96
N PRO A 44 -15.67 -2.88 30.12
CA PRO A 44 -15.56 -3.50 28.82
C PRO A 44 -14.77 -2.52 27.94
N ALA A 45 -13.45 -2.47 28.15
CA ALA A 45 -12.54 -1.66 27.35
C ALA A 45 -11.10 -2.19 27.48
N GLN A 46 -10.92 -3.50 27.54
CA GLN A 46 -9.66 -4.16 27.22
C GLN A 46 -9.97 -5.45 26.46
N ALA A 47 -10.10 -5.30 25.14
CA ALA A 47 -10.04 -6.30 24.05
C ALA A 47 -10.63 -5.59 22.81
N GLN A 48 -9.95 -5.33 21.71
CA GLN A 48 -8.72 -5.85 21.12
C GLN A 48 -7.85 -4.66 20.69
N ASP A 49 -6.54 -4.67 20.96
CA ASP A 49 -5.64 -4.30 19.87
C ASP A 49 -5.95 -5.32 18.78
N SER A 50 -6.73 -4.92 17.77
CA SER A 50 -6.97 -5.79 16.63
C SER A 50 -5.60 -5.98 15.98
N LEU A 51 -5.00 -7.15 16.19
CA LEU A 51 -3.84 -7.59 15.42
C LEU A 51 -4.13 -7.25 13.95
N TYR A 52 -3.29 -6.43 13.34
CA TYR A 52 -3.46 -6.02 11.95
C TYR A 52 -3.68 -7.28 11.09
N ASP A 53 -4.81 -7.37 10.39
CA ASP A 53 -5.24 -8.57 9.67
C ASP A 53 -5.05 -8.45 8.14
N GLY A 54 -4.56 -7.30 7.68
CA GLY A 54 -4.37 -7.01 6.27
C GLY A 54 -5.65 -6.74 5.50
N GLY A 55 -6.79 -6.50 6.15
CA GLY A 55 -8.10 -6.41 5.47
C GLY A 55 -8.14 -5.43 4.29
N LYS A 56 -7.57 -4.22 4.45
CA LYS A 56 -7.50 -3.21 3.37
C LYS A 56 -6.66 -3.69 2.19
N ALA A 57 -5.46 -4.20 2.46
CA ALA A 57 -4.57 -4.76 1.45
C ALA A 57 -5.24 -5.92 0.71
N ARG A 58 -5.89 -6.85 1.44
CA ARG A 58 -6.64 -7.97 0.84
C ARG A 58 -7.71 -7.49 -0.14
N VAL A 59 -8.51 -6.49 0.24
CA VAL A 59 -9.56 -5.93 -0.62
C VAL A 59 -8.97 -5.32 -1.89
N LYS A 60 -7.93 -4.50 -1.75
CA LYS A 60 -7.27 -3.87 -2.90
C LYS A 60 -6.64 -4.89 -3.83
N LEU A 61 -5.84 -5.81 -3.29
CA LEU A 61 -5.11 -6.80 -4.07
C LEU A 61 -6.07 -7.75 -4.81
N ALA A 62 -7.17 -8.16 -4.15
CA ALA A 62 -8.22 -8.92 -4.81
C ALA A 62 -8.84 -8.13 -5.99
N ALA A 63 -9.09 -6.83 -5.82
CA ALA A 63 -9.59 -5.99 -6.89
C ALA A 63 -8.59 -5.87 -8.06
N SER A 64 -7.28 -5.79 -7.78
CA SER A 64 -6.22 -5.70 -8.79
C SER A 64 -6.10 -6.94 -9.68
N LEU A 65 -6.51 -8.13 -9.21
CA LEU A 65 -6.49 -9.36 -10.02
C LEU A 65 -7.33 -9.23 -11.30
N ARG A 66 -8.38 -8.39 -11.29
CA ARG A 66 -9.21 -8.13 -12.48
C ARG A 66 -8.41 -7.40 -13.56
N SER A 67 -7.72 -6.31 -13.20
CA SER A 67 -6.87 -5.56 -14.13
C SER A 67 -5.71 -6.42 -14.65
N LEU A 68 -5.06 -7.18 -13.76
CA LEU A 68 -3.96 -8.07 -14.13
C LEU A 68 -4.42 -9.17 -15.10
N SER A 69 -5.64 -9.69 -14.96
CA SER A 69 -6.20 -10.65 -15.93
C SER A 69 -6.31 -10.03 -17.32
N GLU A 70 -6.82 -8.79 -17.42
CA GLU A 70 -6.94 -8.05 -18.68
C GLU A 70 -5.56 -7.74 -19.28
N GLU A 71 -4.57 -7.38 -18.45
CA GLU A 71 -3.19 -7.12 -18.87
C GLU A 71 -2.51 -8.36 -19.44
N VAL A 72 -2.67 -9.52 -18.78
CA VAL A 72 -2.14 -10.81 -19.26
C VAL A 72 -2.72 -11.15 -20.62
N ALA A 73 -4.03 -10.96 -20.81
CA ALA A 73 -4.68 -11.20 -22.09
C ALA A 73 -4.19 -10.22 -23.18
N SER A 74 -4.08 -8.93 -22.85
CA SER A 74 -3.55 -7.89 -23.75
C SER A 74 -2.11 -8.19 -24.17
N ALA A 75 -1.22 -8.45 -23.21
CA ALA A 75 0.18 -8.73 -23.46
C ALA A 75 0.37 -10.03 -24.25
N SER A 76 -0.37 -11.10 -23.91
CA SER A 76 -0.33 -12.36 -24.66
C SER A 76 -0.76 -12.18 -26.11
N CYS A 77 -1.83 -11.42 -26.37
CA CYS A 77 -2.25 -11.06 -27.73
C CYS A 77 -1.16 -10.31 -28.49
N ARG A 78 -0.51 -9.32 -27.85
CA ARG A 78 0.56 -8.53 -28.47
C ARG A 78 1.79 -9.38 -28.81
N VAL A 79 2.18 -10.30 -27.92
CA VAL A 79 3.28 -11.25 -28.19
C VAL A 79 2.94 -12.16 -29.37
N ASP A 80 1.73 -12.74 -29.40
CA ASP A 80 1.24 -13.59 -30.50
C ASP A 80 1.21 -12.86 -31.84
N ALA A 81 0.72 -11.62 -31.85
CA ALA A 81 0.60 -10.78 -33.03
C ALA A 81 1.94 -10.16 -33.49
N GLY A 82 3.02 -10.32 -32.72
CA GLY A 82 4.31 -9.68 -33.00
C GLY A 82 4.31 -8.16 -32.84
N ILE A 83 3.35 -7.60 -32.11
CA ILE A 83 3.18 -6.15 -31.92
C ILE A 83 3.94 -5.73 -30.67
N ALA A 84 5.01 -4.95 -30.85
CA ALA A 84 5.89 -4.55 -29.74
C ALA A 84 6.29 -5.74 -28.85
N ALA A 85 6.59 -6.89 -29.47
CA ALA A 85 6.65 -8.19 -28.80
C ALA A 85 7.62 -8.23 -27.61
N ASP A 86 8.77 -7.57 -27.69
CA ASP A 86 9.73 -7.55 -26.58
C ASP A 86 9.18 -6.79 -25.37
N ALA A 87 8.56 -5.62 -25.58
CA ALA A 87 7.87 -4.88 -24.52
C ALA A 87 6.67 -5.67 -23.97
N ALA A 88 5.90 -6.31 -24.86
CA ALA A 88 4.76 -7.12 -24.46
C ALA A 88 5.17 -8.37 -23.64
N ARG A 89 6.33 -8.98 -23.89
CA ARG A 89 6.87 -10.06 -23.04
C ARG A 89 7.21 -9.56 -21.64
N VAL A 90 7.81 -8.38 -21.53
CA VAL A 90 8.10 -7.75 -20.23
C VAL A 90 6.80 -7.46 -19.47
N ASP A 91 5.80 -6.91 -20.15
CA ASP A 91 4.48 -6.66 -19.55
C ASP A 91 3.82 -7.97 -19.08
N LEU A 92 3.87 -9.02 -19.91
CA LEU A 92 3.30 -10.33 -19.61
C LEU A 92 3.98 -10.98 -18.39
N GLU A 93 5.32 -10.92 -18.31
CA GLU A 93 6.09 -11.44 -17.19
C GLU A 93 5.74 -10.72 -15.88
N LYS A 94 5.66 -9.39 -15.92
CA LYS A 94 5.29 -8.57 -14.76
C LYS A 94 3.87 -8.89 -14.29
N ALA A 95 2.89 -8.89 -15.19
CA ALA A 95 1.50 -9.14 -14.84
C ALA A 95 1.28 -10.57 -14.31
N THR A 96 1.91 -11.57 -14.94
CA THR A 96 1.87 -12.98 -14.50
C THR A 96 2.49 -13.16 -13.11
N THR A 97 3.64 -12.50 -12.86
CA THR A 97 4.33 -12.55 -11.56
C THR A 97 3.50 -11.90 -10.47
N ALA A 98 2.95 -10.71 -10.74
CA ALA A 98 2.08 -9.99 -9.80
C ALA A 98 0.82 -10.79 -9.48
N PHE A 99 0.14 -11.35 -10.49
CA PHE A 99 -1.07 -12.15 -10.30
C PHE A 99 -0.82 -13.35 -9.37
N ARG A 100 0.25 -14.11 -9.64
CA ARG A 100 0.65 -15.27 -8.82
C ARG A 100 0.99 -14.87 -7.38
N SER A 101 1.78 -13.79 -7.21
CA SER A 101 2.17 -13.29 -5.89
C SER A 101 0.94 -12.88 -5.08
N ILE A 102 -0.02 -12.18 -5.70
CA ILE A 102 -1.26 -11.77 -5.03
C ILE A 102 -2.10 -12.98 -4.63
N VAL A 103 -2.32 -13.95 -5.52
CA VAL A 103 -3.12 -15.15 -5.20
C VAL A 103 -2.49 -15.93 -4.04
N ALA A 104 -1.16 -16.09 -4.04
CA ALA A 104 -0.43 -16.73 -2.95
C ALA A 104 -0.56 -15.94 -1.63
N GLY A 105 -0.31 -14.63 -1.66
CA GLY A 105 -0.40 -13.78 -0.46
C GLY A 105 -1.82 -13.69 0.11
N LEU A 106 -2.86 -13.67 -0.74
CA LEU A 106 -4.25 -13.74 -0.30
C LEU A 106 -4.53 -15.05 0.43
N GLN A 107 -3.94 -16.17 0.00
CA GLN A 107 -4.16 -17.48 0.62
C GLN A 107 -3.33 -17.67 1.89
N ASP A 108 -2.02 -17.49 1.78
CA ASP A 108 -1.05 -17.97 2.77
C ASP A 108 -0.51 -16.83 3.66
N GLY A 109 -0.85 -15.58 3.32
CA GLY A 109 -0.25 -14.39 3.91
C GLY A 109 1.04 -14.02 3.21
N ASP A 110 1.27 -12.73 3.07
CA ASP A 110 2.53 -12.15 2.62
C ASP A 110 2.65 -10.74 3.23
N MET A 111 3.57 -10.59 4.18
CA MET A 111 3.76 -9.31 4.85
C MET A 111 4.27 -8.21 3.91
N ALA A 112 4.98 -8.54 2.84
CA ALA A 112 5.39 -7.58 1.82
C ALA A 112 4.21 -7.11 0.95
N LEU A 113 3.07 -7.80 1.02
CA LEU A 113 1.80 -7.38 0.44
C LEU A 113 0.85 -6.77 1.49
N GLY A 114 1.31 -6.52 2.72
CA GLY A 114 0.46 -6.05 3.81
C GLY A 114 -0.55 -7.11 4.29
N ILE A 115 -0.28 -8.40 4.07
CA ILE A 115 -1.15 -9.49 4.51
C ILE A 115 -0.40 -10.33 5.54
N PRO A 116 -0.46 -10.00 6.84
CA PRO A 116 0.41 -10.63 7.84
C PRO A 116 0.07 -12.10 8.13
N ASN A 117 -1.17 -12.51 7.90
CA ASN A 117 -1.66 -13.83 8.26
C ASN A 117 -2.31 -14.52 7.06
N ALA A 118 -2.30 -15.85 7.04
CA ALA A 118 -3.04 -16.65 6.07
C ALA A 118 -4.56 -16.39 6.15
N GLU A 119 -5.26 -16.60 5.03
CA GLU A 119 -6.72 -16.51 5.01
C GLU A 119 -7.35 -17.59 5.88
N ALA A 120 -8.24 -17.17 6.77
CA ALA A 120 -8.93 -18.06 7.70
C ALA A 120 -10.38 -18.36 7.28
N ALA A 121 -11.00 -17.46 6.50
CA ALA A 121 -12.39 -17.60 6.09
C ALA A 121 -12.52 -18.67 4.99
N SER A 122 -13.22 -19.77 5.30
CA SER A 122 -13.37 -20.90 4.38
C SER A 122 -13.94 -20.51 3.01
N ASP A 123 -14.85 -19.55 2.95
CA ASP A 123 -15.44 -19.11 1.68
C ASP A 123 -14.49 -18.24 0.84
N ASN A 124 -13.62 -17.46 1.48
CA ASN A 124 -12.54 -16.75 0.78
C ASN A 124 -11.53 -17.76 0.22
N ILE A 125 -11.11 -18.75 1.02
CA ILE A 125 -10.19 -19.82 0.58
C ILE A 125 -10.75 -20.54 -0.65
N LYS A 126 -12.04 -20.88 -0.67
CA LYS A 126 -12.69 -21.50 -1.85
C LYS A 126 -12.62 -20.59 -3.07
N GLY A 127 -12.89 -19.29 -2.90
CA GLY A 127 -12.79 -18.30 -3.98
C GLY A 127 -11.36 -18.18 -4.52
N ILE A 128 -10.36 -18.09 -3.64
CA ILE A 128 -8.94 -18.00 -4.02
C ILE A 128 -8.51 -19.23 -4.81
N ARG A 129 -8.88 -20.44 -4.35
CA ARG A 129 -8.60 -21.69 -5.08
C ARG A 129 -9.30 -21.76 -6.43
N ALA A 130 -10.53 -21.23 -6.54
CA ALA A 130 -11.23 -21.17 -7.81
C ALA A 130 -10.51 -20.25 -8.80
N VAL A 131 -10.02 -19.09 -8.35
CA VAL A 131 -9.18 -18.19 -9.16
C VAL A 131 -7.88 -18.88 -9.58
N SER A 132 -7.19 -19.55 -8.65
CA SER A 132 -5.97 -20.31 -8.98
C SER A 132 -6.22 -21.37 -10.05
N ALA A 133 -7.29 -22.15 -9.92
CA ALA A 133 -7.62 -23.20 -10.88
C ALA A 133 -7.94 -22.65 -12.28
N ALA A 134 -8.61 -21.49 -12.38
CA ALA A 134 -8.84 -20.82 -13.66
C ALA A 134 -7.59 -20.17 -14.24
N TRP A 135 -6.64 -19.79 -13.38
CA TRP A 135 -5.37 -19.19 -13.77
C TRP A 135 -4.38 -20.21 -14.34
N ASP A 136 -4.31 -21.42 -13.78
CA ASP A 136 -3.35 -22.47 -14.17
C ASP A 136 -3.18 -22.68 -15.69
N PRO A 137 -4.25 -22.86 -16.51
CA PRO A 137 -4.08 -23.01 -17.95
C PRO A 137 -3.50 -21.76 -18.63
N ILE A 138 -3.90 -20.56 -18.17
CA ILE A 138 -3.40 -19.28 -18.70
C ILE A 138 -1.92 -19.13 -18.35
N ALA A 139 -1.54 -19.43 -17.11
CA ALA A 139 -0.16 -19.34 -16.62
C ALA A 139 0.78 -20.26 -17.41
N GLY A 140 0.33 -21.47 -17.74
CA GLY A 140 1.08 -22.43 -18.53
C GLY A 140 1.44 -21.88 -19.92
N GLU A 141 0.49 -21.29 -20.62
CA GLU A 141 0.71 -20.73 -21.95
C GLU A 141 1.46 -19.38 -21.91
N ALA A 142 1.14 -18.52 -20.94
CA ALA A 142 1.85 -17.25 -20.73
C ALA A 142 3.35 -17.49 -20.49
N SER A 143 3.70 -18.51 -19.70
CA SER A 143 5.11 -18.88 -19.44
C SER A 143 5.84 -19.28 -20.72
N LYS A 144 5.18 -19.98 -21.65
CA LYS A 144 5.77 -20.33 -22.95
C LYS A 144 5.96 -19.10 -23.84
N LEU A 145 5.00 -18.17 -23.84
CA LEU A 145 5.12 -16.89 -24.57
C LEU A 145 6.29 -16.04 -24.06
N ILE A 146 6.46 -15.95 -22.74
CA ILE A 146 7.60 -15.29 -22.09
C ILE A 146 8.92 -15.94 -22.53
N ALA A 147 8.98 -17.28 -22.57
CA ALA A 147 10.15 -18.05 -22.97
C ALA A 147 10.45 -18.05 -24.50
N GLY A 148 9.78 -17.22 -25.29
CA GLY A 148 10.01 -17.08 -26.74
C GLY A 148 8.92 -17.67 -27.64
N GLY A 149 7.83 -18.19 -27.07
CA GLY A 149 6.60 -18.53 -27.78
C GLY A 149 6.55 -19.91 -28.44
N ALA A 150 7.64 -20.70 -28.38
CA ALA A 150 7.66 -22.03 -28.97
C ALA A 150 6.62 -22.97 -28.30
N GLY A 151 5.63 -23.42 -29.07
CA GLY A 151 4.59 -24.34 -28.58
C GLY A 151 3.54 -23.71 -27.66
N ALA A 152 3.46 -22.38 -27.63
CA ALA A 152 2.39 -21.66 -26.94
C ALA A 152 1.09 -21.72 -27.74
N ASP A 153 -0.02 -21.96 -27.06
CA ASP A 153 -1.37 -21.91 -27.64
C ASP A 153 -2.16 -20.74 -27.05
N VAL A 154 -2.13 -19.60 -27.73
CA VAL A 154 -2.81 -18.37 -27.30
C VAL A 154 -4.34 -18.54 -27.30
N SER A 155 -4.89 -19.53 -28.00
CA SER A 155 -6.32 -19.82 -27.97
C SER A 155 -6.79 -20.36 -26.62
N VAL A 156 -5.91 -21.00 -25.84
CA VAL A 156 -6.18 -21.41 -24.46
C VAL A 156 -6.33 -20.17 -23.58
N ILE A 157 -5.48 -19.16 -23.77
CA ILE A 157 -5.55 -17.90 -23.03
C ILE A 157 -6.85 -17.18 -23.38
N SER A 158 -7.14 -16.99 -24.67
CA SER A 158 -8.35 -16.29 -25.10
C SER A 158 -9.64 -17.02 -24.71
N GLY A 159 -9.64 -18.36 -24.76
CA GLY A 159 -10.77 -19.20 -24.37
C GLY A 159 -11.03 -19.27 -22.86
N SER A 160 -9.99 -19.18 -22.03
CA SER A 160 -10.10 -19.30 -20.56
C SER A 160 -10.22 -17.95 -19.85
N PHE A 161 -9.86 -16.86 -20.53
CA PHE A 161 -9.79 -15.52 -19.96
C PHE A 161 -11.11 -15.05 -19.30
N LYS A 162 -12.26 -15.34 -19.92
CA LYS A 162 -13.57 -14.92 -19.38
C LYS A 162 -13.90 -15.59 -18.04
N ASP A 163 -13.65 -16.90 -17.92
CA ASP A 163 -13.85 -17.63 -16.65
C ASP A 163 -12.93 -17.08 -15.54
N LEU A 164 -11.66 -16.80 -15.87
CA LEU A 164 -10.75 -16.15 -14.92
C LEU A 164 -11.29 -14.80 -14.43
N LEU A 165 -11.73 -13.94 -15.35
CA LEU A 165 -12.25 -12.62 -15.01
C LEU A 165 -13.50 -12.73 -14.12
N GLU A 166 -14.42 -13.64 -14.43
CA GLU A 166 -15.61 -13.90 -13.59
C GLU A 166 -15.22 -14.32 -12.16
N ARG A 167 -14.28 -15.26 -12.03
CA ARG A 167 -13.83 -15.71 -10.70
C ARG A 167 -13.11 -14.63 -9.91
N THR A 168 -12.33 -13.77 -10.55
CA THR A 168 -11.67 -12.64 -9.86
C THR A 168 -12.68 -11.59 -9.38
N VAL A 169 -13.76 -11.35 -10.14
CA VAL A 169 -14.89 -10.50 -9.70
C VAL A 169 -15.58 -11.11 -8.48
N GLU A 170 -15.94 -12.39 -8.53
CA GLU A 170 -16.57 -13.08 -7.40
C GLU A 170 -15.70 -13.06 -6.15
N LEU A 171 -14.39 -13.33 -6.30
CA LEU A 171 -13.42 -13.28 -5.21
C LEU A 171 -13.36 -11.88 -4.59
N THR A 172 -13.30 -10.83 -5.42
CA THR A 172 -13.27 -9.46 -4.94
C THR A 172 -14.51 -9.14 -4.11
N THR A 173 -15.70 -9.53 -4.59
CA THR A 173 -16.95 -9.33 -3.84
C THR A 173 -16.94 -10.06 -2.49
N ARG A 174 -16.43 -11.30 -2.44
CA ARG A 174 -16.32 -12.06 -1.20
C ARG A 174 -15.36 -11.42 -0.20
N ILE A 175 -14.13 -11.13 -0.63
CA ILE A 175 -13.10 -10.52 0.21
C ILE A 175 -13.56 -9.14 0.70
N SER A 176 -14.11 -8.31 -0.19
CA SER A 176 -14.68 -7.02 0.18
C SER A 176 -15.81 -7.18 1.20
N GLY A 177 -16.75 -8.10 1.01
CA GLY A 177 -17.83 -8.33 1.96
C GLY A 177 -17.37 -8.79 3.35
N TYR A 178 -16.25 -9.52 3.42
CA TYR A 178 -15.69 -10.02 4.68
C TYR A 178 -14.83 -8.98 5.41
N TYR A 179 -13.92 -8.31 4.69
CA TYR A 179 -12.92 -7.42 5.28
C TYR A 179 -13.31 -5.93 5.30
N SER A 180 -14.40 -5.54 4.65
CA SER A 180 -14.86 -4.14 4.73
C SER A 180 -15.37 -3.83 6.13
N ASN A 181 -14.73 -2.89 6.81
CA ASN A 181 -15.23 -2.32 8.06
C ASN A 181 -16.06 -1.05 7.78
N PRO A 182 -17.39 -1.07 7.96
CA PRO A 182 -18.25 0.09 7.72
C PRO A 182 -17.97 1.28 8.64
N GLN A 183 -17.29 1.07 9.77
CA GLN A 183 -16.93 2.12 10.71
C GLN A 183 -15.64 2.85 10.34
N GLU A 184 -14.82 2.27 9.45
CA GLU A 184 -13.54 2.87 9.04
C GLU A 184 -13.62 3.70 7.76
N LEU A 185 -14.64 3.48 6.93
CA LEU A 185 -14.76 4.15 5.64
C LEU A 185 -16.14 4.81 5.49
N LEU A 186 -16.17 6.11 5.18
CA LEU A 186 -17.43 6.78 4.85
C LEU A 186 -18.02 6.16 3.57
N GLN A 187 -19.34 6.00 3.52
CA GLN A 187 -20.01 5.37 2.37
C GLN A 187 -19.68 6.06 1.03
N SER A 188 -19.52 7.39 1.03
CA SER A 188 -19.10 8.15 -0.16
C SER A 188 -17.67 7.85 -0.62
N ASP A 189 -16.77 7.52 0.32
CA ASP A 189 -15.38 7.18 0.00
C ASP A 189 -15.29 5.75 -0.54
N ALA A 190 -16.12 4.83 -0.03
CA ALA A 190 -16.25 3.48 -0.58
C ALA A 190 -16.68 3.49 -2.06
N ILE A 191 -17.68 4.31 -2.40
CA ILE A 191 -18.15 4.47 -3.79
C ILE A 191 -17.03 5.09 -4.66
N THR A 192 -16.39 6.15 -4.16
CA THR A 192 -15.31 6.82 -4.91
C THR A 192 -14.14 5.87 -5.18
N LEU A 193 -13.72 5.09 -4.17
CA LEU A 193 -12.66 4.09 -4.29
C LEU A 193 -13.01 2.95 -5.26
N ASP A 194 -14.27 2.50 -5.29
CA ASP A 194 -14.71 1.51 -6.28
C ASP A 194 -14.60 2.07 -7.71
N TYR A 195 -15.00 3.32 -7.94
CA TYR A 195 -14.83 3.97 -9.23
C TYR A 195 -13.36 4.13 -9.61
N MET A 196 -12.50 4.57 -8.67
CA MET A 196 -11.06 4.69 -8.90
C MET A 196 -10.43 3.32 -9.22
N GLY A 197 -10.78 2.28 -8.45
CA GLY A 197 -10.24 0.92 -8.62
C GLY A 197 -10.62 0.25 -9.94
N ARG A 198 -11.74 0.65 -10.56
CA ARG A 198 -12.16 0.15 -11.88
C ARG A 198 -11.40 0.78 -13.05
N GLN A 199 -10.74 1.92 -12.85
CA GLN A 199 -10.08 2.64 -13.94
C GLN A 199 -8.98 1.81 -14.61
N GLY A 200 -8.13 1.15 -13.82
CA GLY A 200 -7.08 0.26 -14.35
C GLY A 200 -7.65 -0.90 -15.18
N MET A 201 -8.79 -1.46 -14.77
CA MET A 201 -9.45 -2.53 -15.52
C MET A 201 -9.94 -2.04 -16.87
N PHE A 202 -10.57 -0.87 -16.93
CA PHE A 202 -11.02 -0.28 -18.20
C PHE A 202 -9.84 0.01 -19.15
N LEU A 203 -8.73 0.55 -18.62
CA LEU A 203 -7.51 0.81 -19.38
C LEU A 203 -6.94 -0.46 -20.02
N SER A 204 -6.74 -1.50 -19.20
CA SER A 204 -6.20 -2.78 -19.66
C SER A 204 -7.16 -3.50 -20.62
N ARG A 205 -8.47 -3.36 -20.42
CA ARG A 205 -9.50 -3.84 -21.34
C ARG A 205 -9.43 -3.15 -22.69
N MET A 206 -9.31 -1.81 -22.74
CA MET A 206 -9.14 -1.07 -24.00
C MET A 206 -7.90 -1.57 -24.75
N ALA A 207 -6.77 -1.76 -24.07
CA ALA A 207 -5.55 -2.29 -24.67
C ALA A 207 -5.74 -3.72 -25.24
N ARG A 208 -6.40 -4.62 -24.49
CA ARG A 208 -6.74 -5.96 -24.98
C ARG A 208 -7.60 -5.89 -26.23
N VAL A 209 -8.70 -5.14 -26.20
CA VAL A 209 -9.67 -5.08 -27.31
C VAL A 209 -9.03 -4.46 -28.55
N MET A 210 -8.15 -3.47 -28.40
CA MET A 210 -7.36 -2.92 -29.51
C MET A 210 -6.52 -4.01 -30.18
N CYS A 211 -5.81 -4.84 -29.39
CA CYS A 211 -5.05 -5.96 -29.95
C CYS A 211 -5.95 -7.01 -30.62
N ALA A 212 -7.11 -7.30 -30.03
CA ALA A 212 -8.10 -8.22 -30.59
C ALA A 212 -8.59 -7.78 -31.97
N LEU A 213 -8.89 -6.48 -32.12
CA LEU A 213 -9.31 -5.88 -33.38
C LEU A 213 -8.20 -5.92 -34.44
N ALA A 214 -6.97 -5.58 -34.07
CA ALA A 214 -5.82 -5.61 -34.97
C ALA A 214 -5.47 -7.04 -35.45
N SER A 215 -5.68 -8.03 -34.58
CA SER A 215 -5.31 -9.44 -34.82
C SER A 215 -6.46 -10.30 -35.35
N GLY A 216 -7.66 -9.74 -35.50
CA GLY A 216 -8.84 -10.47 -35.96
C GLY A 216 -9.31 -11.57 -34.99
N LYS A 217 -9.20 -11.36 -33.68
CA LYS A 217 -9.56 -12.31 -32.61
C LYS A 217 -10.83 -11.89 -31.87
N PRO A 218 -12.04 -12.10 -32.43
CA PRO A 218 -13.29 -11.57 -31.88
C PRO A 218 -13.65 -12.14 -30.49
N GLU A 219 -13.12 -13.30 -30.13
CA GLU A 219 -13.27 -13.90 -28.80
C GLU A 219 -12.60 -13.07 -27.70
N MET A 220 -11.57 -12.28 -28.07
CA MET A 220 -10.83 -11.37 -27.20
C MET A 220 -11.36 -9.94 -27.23
N GLY A 221 -12.44 -9.65 -27.94
CA GLY A 221 -13.08 -8.33 -27.94
C GLY A 221 -13.48 -7.83 -29.32
N ASN A 222 -14.36 -6.83 -29.33
CA ASN A 222 -14.89 -6.23 -30.55
C ASN A 222 -15.08 -4.71 -30.42
N ALA A 223 -15.49 -4.06 -31.52
CA ALA A 223 -15.62 -2.60 -31.58
C ALA A 223 -16.71 -2.05 -30.65
N ASP A 224 -17.76 -2.82 -30.35
CA ASP A 224 -18.80 -2.38 -29.42
C ASP A 224 -18.30 -2.40 -27.98
N GLU A 225 -17.56 -3.44 -27.60
CA GLU A 225 -16.88 -3.51 -26.30
C GLU A 225 -15.86 -2.38 -26.13
N LEU A 226 -15.10 -2.06 -27.19
CA LEU A 226 -14.16 -0.93 -27.15
C LEU A 226 -14.91 0.39 -26.90
N ARG A 227 -15.98 0.65 -27.66
CA ARG A 227 -16.78 1.88 -27.51
C ARG A 227 -17.38 2.01 -26.12
N GLU A 228 -17.96 0.94 -25.60
CA GLU A 228 -18.54 0.94 -24.25
C GLU A 228 -17.47 1.19 -23.19
N THR A 229 -16.30 0.54 -23.31
CA THR A 229 -15.20 0.69 -22.34
C THR A 229 -14.64 2.11 -22.35
N VAL A 230 -14.43 2.71 -23.53
CA VAL A 230 -13.97 4.09 -23.69
C VAL A 230 -14.96 5.07 -23.05
N ASP A 231 -16.26 4.90 -23.31
CA ASP A 231 -17.31 5.76 -22.76
C ASP A 231 -17.43 5.64 -21.24
N LEU A 232 -17.34 4.42 -20.70
CA LEU A 232 -17.38 4.18 -19.26
C LEU A 232 -16.16 4.79 -18.56
N PHE A 233 -14.95 4.55 -19.09
CA PHE A 233 -13.72 5.14 -18.56
C PHE A 233 -13.82 6.66 -18.53
N ASP A 234 -14.10 7.29 -19.67
CA ASP A 234 -14.19 8.75 -19.82
C ASP A 234 -15.17 9.38 -18.83
N ARG A 235 -16.39 8.87 -18.76
CA ARG A 235 -17.42 9.38 -17.83
C ARG A 235 -17.04 9.15 -16.38
N SER A 236 -16.44 8.01 -16.06
CA SER A 236 -16.03 7.71 -14.69
C SER A 236 -14.85 8.56 -14.24
N LEU A 237 -13.88 8.84 -15.11
CA LEU A 237 -12.76 9.74 -14.83
C LEU A 237 -13.24 11.18 -14.62
N VAL A 238 -14.16 11.66 -15.45
CA VAL A 238 -14.82 12.97 -15.25
C VAL A 238 -15.57 13.01 -13.93
N ALA A 239 -16.33 11.95 -13.59
CA ALA A 239 -17.05 11.87 -12.32
C ALA A 239 -16.11 11.90 -11.11
N LEU A 240 -14.96 11.24 -11.18
CA LEU A 240 -13.94 11.27 -10.13
C LEU A 240 -13.31 12.66 -9.98
N ARG A 241 -13.05 13.36 -11.09
CA ARG A 241 -12.42 14.69 -11.11
C ARG A 241 -13.37 15.80 -10.66
N ASP A 242 -14.60 15.81 -11.16
CA ASP A 242 -15.54 16.92 -11.00
C ASP A 242 -16.63 16.63 -9.94
N GLY A 243 -16.74 15.37 -9.51
CA GLY A 243 -17.85 14.87 -8.72
C GLY A 243 -19.06 14.48 -9.57
N PHE A 244 -19.84 13.52 -9.08
CA PHE A 244 -21.10 13.09 -9.70
C PHE A 244 -22.13 12.72 -8.62
N PRO A 245 -22.84 13.73 -8.05
CA PRO A 245 -23.72 13.52 -6.90
C PRO A 245 -24.82 12.48 -7.13
N SER A 246 -25.30 12.32 -8.36
CA SER A 246 -26.34 11.33 -8.68
C SER A 246 -25.87 9.88 -8.53
N ALA A 247 -24.56 9.62 -8.59
CA ALA A 247 -23.95 8.33 -8.29
C ALA A 247 -23.31 8.29 -6.88
N GLY A 248 -23.48 9.34 -6.06
CA GLY A 248 -22.87 9.43 -4.74
C GLY A 248 -21.36 9.73 -4.75
N ILE A 249 -20.82 10.21 -5.89
CA ILE A 249 -19.41 10.59 -6.02
C ILE A 249 -19.28 12.07 -5.68
N ASN A 250 -18.45 12.38 -4.69
CA ASN A 250 -18.13 13.75 -4.33
C ASN A 250 -16.90 14.23 -5.11
N PRO A 251 -16.76 15.54 -5.37
CA PRO A 251 -15.52 16.08 -5.91
C PRO A 251 -14.34 15.80 -4.95
N PRO A 252 -13.09 15.82 -5.46
CA PRO A 252 -11.90 15.60 -4.65
C PRO A 252 -11.85 16.52 -3.43
N ARG A 253 -11.47 15.95 -2.28
CA ARG A 253 -11.50 16.62 -0.97
C ARG A 253 -10.36 17.62 -0.76
N ASN A 254 -9.28 17.50 -1.54
CA ASN A 254 -8.11 18.38 -1.49
C ASN A 254 -7.50 18.57 -2.88
N ASP A 255 -6.69 19.63 -3.00
CA ASP A 255 -6.07 20.04 -4.26
C ASP A 255 -5.05 19.03 -4.78
N ALA A 256 -4.43 18.22 -3.90
CA ALA A 256 -3.47 17.21 -4.31
C ALA A 256 -4.17 16.09 -5.09
N VAL A 257 -5.25 15.51 -4.55
CA VAL A 257 -6.06 14.49 -5.26
C VAL A 257 -6.63 15.08 -6.54
N LYS A 258 -7.13 16.31 -6.49
CA LYS A 258 -7.64 17.01 -7.68
C LYS A 258 -6.57 17.14 -8.77
N SER A 259 -5.37 17.60 -8.41
CA SER A 259 -4.25 17.76 -9.34
C SER A 259 -3.87 16.44 -10.02
N THR A 260 -3.83 15.32 -9.29
CA THR A 260 -3.56 14.01 -9.90
C THR A 260 -4.64 13.58 -10.90
N LEU A 261 -5.92 13.83 -10.59
CA LEU A 261 -7.04 13.52 -11.49
C LEU A 261 -7.07 14.46 -12.71
N ASP A 262 -6.70 15.74 -12.52
CA ASP A 262 -6.56 16.70 -13.62
C ASP A 262 -5.45 16.25 -14.59
N ALA A 263 -4.29 15.81 -14.07
CA ALA A 263 -3.20 15.29 -14.87
C ALA A 263 -3.61 14.01 -15.63
N ALA A 264 -4.23 13.03 -14.93
CA ALA A 264 -4.73 11.82 -15.57
C ALA A 264 -5.76 12.12 -16.67
N TYR A 265 -6.62 13.10 -16.46
CA TYR A 265 -7.57 13.54 -17.48
C TYR A 265 -6.90 14.21 -18.68
N GLN A 266 -5.86 15.02 -18.46
CA GLN A 266 -5.08 15.62 -19.55
C GLN A 266 -4.38 14.55 -20.38
N ASP A 267 -3.75 13.57 -19.73
CA ASP A 267 -3.12 12.43 -20.41
C ASP A 267 -4.14 11.64 -21.23
N TRP A 268 -5.29 11.32 -20.63
CA TRP A 268 -6.41 10.66 -21.32
C TRP A 268 -6.86 11.45 -22.56
N THR A 269 -7.21 12.72 -22.41
CA THR A 269 -7.76 13.52 -23.50
C THR A 269 -6.76 13.75 -24.65
N SER A 270 -5.47 13.80 -24.35
CA SER A 270 -4.42 13.94 -25.37
C SER A 270 -4.26 12.69 -26.25
N LYS A 271 -4.57 11.50 -25.72
CA LYS A 271 -4.33 10.20 -26.37
C LYS A 271 -5.61 9.44 -26.76
N LYS A 272 -6.79 9.84 -26.27
CA LYS A 272 -8.09 9.18 -26.53
C LYS A 272 -8.41 9.01 -28.02
N SER A 273 -7.95 9.92 -28.88
CA SER A 273 -8.21 9.90 -30.33
C SER A 273 -7.75 8.61 -31.02
N ILE A 274 -6.81 7.86 -30.43
CA ILE A 274 -6.42 6.53 -30.91
C ILE A 274 -7.63 5.59 -30.96
N PHE A 275 -8.51 5.64 -29.95
CA PHE A 275 -9.71 4.80 -29.90
C PHE A 275 -10.78 5.28 -30.87
N ASP A 276 -10.95 6.60 -31.03
CA ASP A 276 -11.89 7.17 -32.00
C ASP A 276 -11.52 6.74 -33.44
N ALA A 277 -10.22 6.75 -33.76
CA ALA A 277 -9.72 6.29 -35.05
C ALA A 277 -9.95 4.78 -35.26
N ALA A 278 -9.74 3.96 -34.22
CA ALA A 278 -10.03 2.52 -34.27
C ALA A 278 -11.52 2.24 -34.52
N LEU A 279 -12.42 3.04 -33.93
CA LEU A 279 -13.86 2.94 -34.10
C LEU A 279 -14.37 3.54 -35.43
N GLY A 280 -13.53 4.31 -36.13
CA GLY A 280 -13.86 5.00 -37.39
C GLY A 280 -13.87 4.12 -38.65
N GLY A 281 -13.61 2.81 -38.52
CA GLY A 281 -13.67 1.85 -39.64
C GLY A 281 -12.41 1.76 -40.50
N GLY A 282 -11.34 2.48 -40.15
CA GLY A 282 -10.04 2.43 -40.83
C GLY A 282 -9.20 1.18 -40.53
N GLY A 283 -9.69 0.29 -39.66
CA GLY A 283 -8.90 -0.81 -39.09
C GLY A 283 -8.05 -0.36 -37.91
N VAL A 284 -7.43 -1.31 -37.22
CA VAL A 284 -6.52 -1.06 -36.09
C VAL A 284 -5.13 -1.55 -36.47
N ASP A 285 -4.15 -0.66 -36.44
CA ASP A 285 -2.76 -0.99 -36.75
C ASP A 285 -1.90 -1.27 -35.49
N ALA A 286 -0.67 -1.74 -35.71
CA ALA A 286 0.24 -2.09 -34.63
C ALA A 286 0.64 -0.88 -33.76
N ALA A 287 0.71 0.33 -34.32
CA ALA A 287 1.08 1.54 -33.58
C ALA A 287 -0.06 1.97 -32.64
N MET A 288 -1.32 1.84 -33.08
CA MET A 288 -2.49 2.08 -32.24
C MET A 288 -2.56 1.10 -31.06
N VAL A 289 -2.24 -0.18 -31.28
CA VAL A 289 -2.20 -1.19 -30.22
C VAL A 289 -1.08 -0.89 -29.21
N ALA A 290 0.12 -0.55 -29.67
CA ALA A 290 1.23 -0.17 -28.79
C ALA A 290 0.88 1.09 -27.99
N GLY A 291 0.34 2.13 -28.63
CA GLY A 291 -0.07 3.36 -27.98
C GLY A 291 -1.19 3.16 -26.94
N ALA A 292 -2.13 2.25 -27.20
CA ALA A 292 -3.15 1.88 -26.21
C ALA A 292 -2.55 1.18 -24.99
N ALA A 293 -1.55 0.31 -25.18
CA ALA A 293 -0.84 -0.35 -24.09
C ALA A 293 -0.01 0.63 -23.25
N ASP A 294 0.71 1.56 -23.90
CA ASP A 294 1.49 2.60 -23.21
C ASP A 294 0.56 3.54 -22.41
N LEU A 295 -0.53 4.01 -23.00
CA LEU A 295 -1.54 4.80 -22.30
C LEU A 295 -2.12 4.06 -21.10
N SER A 296 -2.43 2.76 -21.27
CA SER A 296 -2.96 1.92 -20.19
C SER A 296 -2.00 1.85 -19.01
N LYS A 297 -0.70 1.67 -19.29
CA LYS A 297 0.35 1.62 -18.28
C LYS A 297 0.50 2.95 -17.55
N ASP A 298 0.66 4.05 -18.29
CA ASP A 298 0.84 5.39 -17.72
C ASP A 298 -0.33 5.78 -16.81
N LEU A 299 -1.56 5.64 -17.32
CA LEU A 299 -2.75 6.01 -16.55
C LEU A 299 -3.03 5.05 -15.39
N SER A 300 -2.67 3.77 -15.49
CA SER A 300 -2.83 2.84 -14.36
C SER A 300 -1.91 3.21 -13.19
N ILE A 301 -0.70 3.69 -13.47
CA ILE A 301 0.21 4.25 -12.46
C ILE A 301 -0.40 5.51 -11.85
N ALA A 302 -0.84 6.45 -12.69
CA ALA A 302 -1.47 7.70 -12.22
C ALA A 302 -2.68 7.40 -11.32
N MET A 303 -3.57 6.49 -11.73
CA MET A 303 -4.74 6.11 -10.94
C MET A 303 -4.38 5.42 -9.63
N SER A 304 -3.34 4.57 -9.62
CA SER A 304 -2.84 3.94 -8.37
C SER A 304 -2.31 4.98 -7.39
N ASN A 305 -1.59 5.99 -7.89
CA ASN A 305 -1.13 7.14 -7.12
C ASN A 305 -2.31 7.96 -6.56
N THR A 306 -3.31 8.25 -7.39
CA THR A 306 -4.53 8.96 -6.96
C THR A 306 -5.29 8.19 -5.87
N ILE A 307 -5.45 6.87 -5.99
CA ILE A 307 -6.09 6.04 -4.96
C ILE A 307 -5.35 6.16 -3.63
N THR A 308 -4.02 6.03 -3.69
CA THR A 308 -3.16 6.10 -2.50
C THR A 308 -3.32 7.45 -1.82
N LEU A 309 -3.21 8.54 -2.59
CA LEU A 309 -3.37 9.89 -2.09
C LEU A 309 -4.77 10.15 -1.52
N HIS A 310 -5.82 9.63 -2.16
CA HIS A 310 -7.20 9.72 -1.67
C HIS A 310 -7.36 9.04 -0.31
N MET A 311 -6.77 7.86 -0.13
CA MET A 311 -6.85 7.11 1.12
C MET A 311 -6.09 7.79 2.26
N ILE A 312 -4.86 8.26 2.03
CA ILE A 312 -4.03 8.87 3.09
C ILE A 312 -4.50 10.27 3.47
N SER A 313 -5.14 11.00 2.54
CA SER A 313 -5.63 12.36 2.79
C SER A 313 -7.05 12.41 3.40
N SER A 314 -7.64 11.24 3.66
CA SER A 314 -8.95 11.14 4.29
C SER A 314 -8.86 11.42 5.80
N PRO A 315 -9.66 12.35 6.37
CA PRO A 315 -9.59 12.66 7.80
C PRO A 315 -9.79 11.43 8.68
N GLY A 316 -8.94 11.28 9.70
CA GLY A 316 -8.98 10.13 10.63
C GLY A 316 -8.36 8.84 10.06
N GLN A 317 -7.69 8.90 8.91
CA GLN A 317 -7.04 7.75 8.26
C GLN A 317 -5.52 7.70 8.45
N GLU A 318 -4.94 8.43 9.43
CA GLU A 318 -3.49 8.33 9.74
C GLU A 318 -3.07 6.88 10.04
N GLY A 319 -3.97 6.09 10.63
CA GLY A 319 -3.72 4.66 10.89
C GLY A 319 -3.67 3.77 9.65
N VAL A 320 -4.10 4.25 8.46
CA VAL A 320 -4.23 3.41 7.27
C VAL A 320 -2.89 2.86 6.80
N TYR A 321 -1.82 3.63 6.90
CA TYR A 321 -0.47 3.16 6.62
C TYR A 321 0.38 3.00 7.88
N ARG A 322 0.15 3.82 8.93
CA ARG A 322 0.97 3.79 10.15
C ARG A 322 0.79 2.50 10.96
N VAL A 323 -0.44 2.01 11.13
CA VAL A 323 -0.71 0.75 11.85
C VAL A 323 -0.09 -0.46 11.15
N PRO A 324 -0.35 -0.70 9.85
CA PRO A 324 0.22 -1.86 9.17
C PRO A 324 1.74 -1.78 9.07
N LEU A 325 2.29 -0.58 8.84
CA LEU A 325 3.74 -0.41 8.79
C LEU A 325 4.39 -0.64 10.15
N LYS A 326 3.77 -0.18 11.24
CA LYS A 326 4.30 -0.45 12.59
C LYS A 326 4.35 -1.96 12.87
N ALA A 327 3.27 -2.68 12.58
CA ALA A 327 3.25 -4.13 12.73
C ALA A 327 4.33 -4.80 11.85
N TYR A 328 4.48 -4.35 10.59
CA TYR A 328 5.53 -4.83 9.71
C TYR A 328 6.94 -4.56 10.24
N ALA A 329 7.17 -3.38 10.79
CA ALA A 329 8.43 -3.01 11.38
C ALA A 329 8.79 -3.90 12.58
N GLU A 330 7.83 -4.13 13.47
CA GLU A 330 8.00 -4.94 14.67
C GLU A 330 8.26 -6.42 14.35
N GLU A 331 7.60 -6.98 13.34
CA GLU A 331 7.66 -8.42 13.05
C GLU A 331 8.68 -8.81 11.96
N GLN A 332 9.03 -7.92 11.03
CA GLN A 332 9.90 -8.23 9.89
C GLN A 332 11.15 -7.38 9.85
N LEU A 333 11.02 -6.04 9.88
CA LEU A 333 12.20 -5.17 9.80
C LEU A 333 13.13 -5.34 11.01
N SER A 334 12.57 -5.61 12.19
CA SER A 334 13.34 -5.94 13.39
C SER A 334 14.27 -7.16 13.22
N LYS A 335 13.96 -8.10 12.33
CA LYS A 335 14.81 -9.27 12.06
C LYS A 335 16.12 -8.88 11.36
N TRP A 336 16.13 -7.77 10.62
CA TRP A 336 17.34 -7.29 9.95
C TRP A 336 18.33 -6.73 10.98
N ILE A 337 17.82 -6.16 12.07
CA ILE A 337 18.60 -5.62 13.20
C ILE A 337 19.33 -6.72 13.96
N ALA A 338 18.78 -7.93 13.99
CA ALA A 338 19.40 -9.09 14.66
C ALA A 338 20.68 -9.61 13.96
N ASN A 339 21.09 -9.00 12.84
CA ASN A 339 22.33 -9.36 12.15
C ASN A 339 23.56 -8.88 12.96
N PRO A 340 24.44 -9.78 13.42
CA PRO A 340 25.63 -9.40 14.19
C PRO A 340 26.60 -8.51 13.40
N ASP A 341 26.68 -8.68 12.07
CA ASP A 341 27.60 -7.88 11.24
C ASP A 341 27.17 -6.41 11.16
N LEU A 342 25.85 -6.15 11.21
CA LEU A 342 25.29 -4.80 11.28
C LEU A 342 25.68 -4.12 12.60
N ILE A 343 25.57 -4.83 13.71
CA ILE A 343 25.91 -4.32 15.04
C ILE A 343 27.41 -4.04 15.14
N ALA A 344 28.24 -4.99 14.70
CA ALA A 344 29.69 -4.83 14.68
C ALA A 344 30.14 -3.63 13.83
N ALA A 345 29.49 -3.38 12.69
CA ALA A 345 29.78 -2.22 11.86
C ALA A 345 29.45 -0.88 12.57
N ILE A 346 28.33 -0.82 13.28
CA ILE A 346 27.93 0.35 14.07
C ILE A 346 28.92 0.60 15.19
N GLU A 347 29.28 -0.42 15.96
CA GLU A 347 30.23 -0.30 17.07
C GLU A 347 31.62 0.15 16.62
N ALA A 348 32.10 -0.39 15.48
CA ALA A 348 33.34 0.02 14.87
C ALA A 348 33.29 1.50 14.44
N GLN A 349 32.19 1.94 13.83
CA GLN A 349 32.03 3.33 13.41
C GLN A 349 31.88 4.27 14.61
N ASN A 350 31.06 3.92 15.61
CA ASN A 350 30.90 4.68 16.86
C ASN A 350 32.26 4.90 17.54
N SER A 351 33.13 3.87 17.55
CA SER A 351 34.48 3.95 18.12
C SER A 351 35.39 4.87 17.30
N ALA A 352 35.36 4.74 15.97
CA ALA A 352 36.15 5.58 15.07
C ALA A 352 35.71 7.05 15.09
N HIS A 353 34.41 7.30 15.28
CA HIS A 353 33.83 8.63 15.29
C HIS A 353 33.83 9.30 16.67
N ALA A 354 34.31 8.63 17.74
CA ALA A 354 34.23 9.14 19.10
C ALA A 354 34.78 10.57 19.29
N SER A 355 35.82 10.94 18.52
CA SER A 355 36.44 12.26 18.57
C SER A 355 35.90 13.28 17.56
N LEU A 356 34.95 12.92 16.70
CA LEU A 356 34.40 13.85 15.70
C LEU A 356 33.61 14.96 16.39
N THR A 357 33.98 16.20 16.04
CA THR A 357 33.23 17.41 16.41
C THR A 357 32.08 17.63 15.44
N GLN A 358 31.14 18.52 15.79
CA GLN A 358 30.07 18.91 14.88
C GLN A 358 30.61 19.48 13.56
N ALA A 359 31.68 20.28 13.62
CA ALA A 359 32.29 20.83 12.42
C ALA A 359 32.87 19.74 11.49
N ASP A 360 33.39 18.64 12.05
CA ASP A 360 33.85 17.52 11.25
C ASP A 360 32.68 16.77 10.59
N ILE A 361 31.57 16.60 11.33
CA ILE A 361 30.32 16.00 10.82
C ILE A 361 29.75 16.84 9.67
N ASP A 362 29.63 18.15 9.87
CA ASP A 362 29.12 19.08 8.86
C ASP A 362 30.00 19.05 7.60
N GLN A 363 31.32 18.94 7.75
CA GLN A 363 32.24 18.83 6.62
C GLN A 363 32.08 17.51 5.86
N LEU A 364 31.95 16.38 6.58
CA LEU A 364 31.67 15.07 5.97
C LEU A 364 30.36 15.08 5.17
N ASP A 365 29.33 15.73 5.71
CA ASP A 365 28.04 15.89 5.00
C ASP A 365 28.18 16.74 3.73
N LEU A 366 28.88 17.87 3.80
CA LEU A 366 29.15 18.70 2.62
C LEU A 366 29.93 17.94 1.54
N ASP A 367 30.94 17.16 1.93
CA ASP A 367 31.74 16.35 1.02
C ASP A 367 30.90 15.24 0.37
N TRP A 368 30.04 14.57 1.15
CA TRP A 368 29.10 13.58 0.64
C TRP A 368 28.16 14.18 -0.40
N ARG A 369 27.49 15.28 -0.07
CA ARG A 369 26.52 15.96 -0.94
C ARG A 369 27.14 16.38 -2.26
N ALA A 370 28.37 16.87 -2.21
CA ALA A 370 29.13 17.23 -3.40
C ALA A 370 29.40 16.01 -4.29
N GLN A 371 29.80 14.88 -3.70
CA GLN A 371 30.09 13.64 -4.41
C GLN A 371 28.82 12.97 -4.96
N ALA A 372 27.75 12.86 -4.16
CA ALA A 372 26.47 12.31 -4.57
C ALA A 372 25.91 13.08 -5.78
N LYS A 373 25.95 14.42 -5.74
CA LYS A 373 25.55 15.26 -6.87
C LYS A 373 26.41 15.06 -8.12
N ALA A 374 27.69 14.71 -7.96
CA ALA A 374 28.59 14.40 -9.06
C ALA A 374 28.41 12.96 -9.61
N GLY A 375 27.53 12.15 -9.03
CA GLY A 375 27.31 10.75 -9.39
C GLY A 375 28.29 9.78 -8.75
N GLY A 376 29.05 10.21 -7.73
CA GLY A 376 29.98 9.38 -6.98
C GLY A 376 31.23 10.13 -6.51
N GLY A 377 32.08 9.44 -5.76
CA GLY A 377 33.33 9.96 -5.22
C GLY A 377 33.89 9.05 -4.13
N PRO A 378 35.09 9.33 -3.59
CA PRO A 378 35.76 8.42 -2.66
C PRO A 378 34.95 8.08 -1.41
N LEU A 379 34.22 9.04 -0.83
CA LEU A 379 33.41 8.84 0.37
C LEU A 379 32.14 8.02 0.05
N VAL A 380 31.47 8.35 -1.07
CA VAL A 380 30.28 7.60 -1.52
C VAL A 380 30.67 6.17 -1.90
N SER A 381 31.75 5.99 -2.68
CA SER A 381 32.25 4.68 -3.07
C SER A 381 32.69 3.86 -1.86
N ASP A 382 33.44 4.44 -0.91
CA ASP A 382 33.84 3.75 0.33
C ASP A 382 32.62 3.20 1.06
N LEU A 383 31.61 4.04 1.33
CA LEU A 383 30.41 3.64 2.05
C LEU A 383 29.62 2.56 1.29
N MET A 384 29.40 2.76 -0.02
CA MET A 384 28.60 1.84 -0.83
C MET A 384 29.30 0.49 -1.08
N GLU A 385 30.62 0.43 -0.99
CA GLU A 385 31.39 -0.82 -1.12
C GLU A 385 31.52 -1.60 0.19
N ARG A 386 31.09 -1.03 1.33
CA ARG A 386 31.15 -1.73 2.63
C ARG A 386 30.32 -3.02 2.61
N PRO A 387 30.74 -4.06 3.36
CA PRO A 387 29.98 -5.29 3.50
C PRO A 387 28.53 -5.06 3.98
N LEU A 388 28.33 -4.13 4.91
CA LEU A 388 26.99 -3.77 5.40
C LEU A 388 26.12 -3.20 4.27
N SER A 389 26.62 -2.25 3.49
CA SER A 389 25.91 -1.66 2.34
C SER A 389 25.55 -2.70 1.28
N SER A 390 26.47 -3.63 1.01
CA SER A 390 26.21 -4.75 0.09
C SER A 390 25.12 -5.69 0.61
N TRP A 391 25.15 -6.01 1.91
CA TRP A 391 24.13 -6.83 2.54
C TRP A 391 22.76 -6.14 2.54
N LEU A 392 22.70 -4.86 2.87
CA LEU A 392 21.48 -4.06 2.85
C LEU A 392 20.83 -4.02 1.46
N ARG A 393 21.64 -3.85 0.40
CA ARG A 393 21.15 -3.91 -0.99
C ARG A 393 20.56 -5.27 -1.33
N ALA A 394 21.22 -6.36 -0.92
CA ALA A 394 20.69 -7.71 -1.13
C ALA A 394 19.36 -7.95 -0.39
N GLN A 395 19.19 -7.37 0.81
CA GLN A 395 17.91 -7.43 1.54
C GLN A 395 16.82 -6.60 0.86
N GLN A 396 17.14 -5.39 0.37
CA GLN A 396 16.23 -4.56 -0.41
C GLN A 396 15.77 -5.29 -1.68
N ASP A 397 16.70 -5.89 -2.43
CA ASP A 397 16.39 -6.68 -3.64
C ASP A 397 15.46 -7.85 -3.31
N ALA A 398 15.71 -8.55 -2.20
CA ALA A 398 14.86 -9.64 -1.72
C ALA A 398 13.46 -9.18 -1.30
N ALA A 399 13.30 -7.92 -0.88
CA ALA A 399 12.01 -7.31 -0.53
C ALA A 399 11.16 -6.93 -1.76
N ALA A 400 11.64 -7.19 -2.99
CA ALA A 400 10.87 -7.08 -4.23
C ALA A 400 10.14 -5.72 -4.42
N GLY A 401 10.81 -4.63 -4.03
CA GLY A 401 10.29 -3.26 -4.16
C GLY A 401 9.26 -2.85 -3.08
N PHE A 402 9.11 -3.65 -2.02
CA PHE A 402 8.43 -3.21 -0.80
C PHE A 402 9.29 -2.23 0.00
N VAL A 403 10.53 -2.63 0.28
CA VAL A 403 11.58 -1.74 0.79
C VAL A 403 12.23 -1.07 -0.42
N THR A 404 12.22 0.25 -0.45
CA THR A 404 12.76 1.07 -1.55
C THR A 404 14.17 1.57 -1.25
N GLU A 405 14.49 1.76 0.02
CA GLU A 405 15.81 2.11 0.52
C GLU A 405 15.96 1.62 1.96
N VAL A 406 17.21 1.43 2.39
CA VAL A 406 17.55 1.17 3.78
C VAL A 406 18.91 1.75 4.11
N PHE A 407 19.02 2.40 5.26
CA PHE A 407 20.29 2.92 5.74
C PHE A 407 20.39 2.83 7.26
N VAL A 408 21.60 2.58 7.72
CA VAL A 408 21.95 2.44 9.14
C VAL A 408 22.71 3.67 9.57
N MET A 409 22.35 4.24 10.72
CA MET A 409 22.93 5.45 11.30
C MET A 409 23.62 5.13 12.63
N ASP A 410 24.75 5.77 12.86
CA ASP A 410 25.55 5.63 14.08
C ASP A 410 25.06 6.53 15.24
N ASN A 411 25.82 6.58 16.33
CA ASN A 411 25.51 7.36 17.53
C ASN A 411 25.62 8.90 17.36
N LYS A 412 26.03 9.37 16.19
CA LYS A 412 26.07 10.78 15.78
C LYS A 412 25.11 11.07 14.62
N GLY A 413 24.42 10.04 14.11
CA GLY A 413 23.53 10.14 12.95
C GLY A 413 24.25 10.03 11.61
N LEU A 414 25.53 9.66 11.56
CA LEU A 414 26.23 9.43 10.30
C LEU A 414 25.91 8.03 9.77
N ASN A 415 25.73 7.91 8.45
CA ASN A 415 25.38 6.64 7.84
C ASN A 415 26.55 5.63 7.92
N VAL A 416 26.30 4.45 8.48
CA VAL A 416 27.25 3.31 8.61
C VAL A 416 27.27 2.46 7.36
N GLY A 417 26.10 2.30 6.73
CA GLY A 417 25.90 1.61 5.47
C GLY A 417 24.53 1.95 4.88
N GLN A 418 24.42 1.83 3.55
CA GLN A 418 23.23 2.21 2.79
C GLN A 418 23.00 1.21 1.63
N SER A 419 21.74 0.98 1.27
CA SER A 419 21.41 0.24 0.05
C SER A 419 21.41 1.14 -1.18
N GLU A 420 20.92 2.37 -1.05
CA GLU A 420 20.89 3.44 -2.07
C GLU A 420 21.62 4.69 -1.57
N VAL A 421 22.13 5.52 -2.47
CA VAL A 421 22.84 6.75 -2.10
C VAL A 421 21.85 7.79 -1.57
N THR A 422 21.98 8.17 -0.31
CA THR A 422 21.17 9.22 0.31
C THR A 422 21.56 10.63 -0.16
N SER A 423 20.65 11.60 -0.04
CA SER A 423 20.92 13.01 -0.35
C SER A 423 22.05 13.61 0.49
N ASP A 424 22.16 13.18 1.73
CA ASP A 424 22.98 13.70 2.81
C ASP A 424 23.52 12.52 3.65
N TYR A 425 24.72 12.69 4.21
CA TYR A 425 25.41 11.64 4.97
C TYR A 425 25.02 11.67 6.45
N TRP A 426 24.74 12.87 6.96
CA TRP A 426 24.36 13.09 8.33
C TRP A 426 22.83 13.19 8.45
N GLN A 427 22.25 12.29 9.22
CA GLN A 427 20.82 12.19 9.51
C GLN A 427 20.53 12.56 10.97
N GLY A 428 21.52 13.08 11.70
CA GLY A 428 21.43 13.27 13.15
C GLY A 428 20.51 14.41 13.57
N ASP A 429 20.17 15.33 12.68
CA ASP A 429 19.18 16.39 12.90
C ASP A 429 17.75 15.96 12.50
N GLU A 430 17.61 14.84 11.80
CA GLU A 430 16.32 14.33 11.32
C GLU A 430 15.51 13.62 12.42
N ALA A 431 14.19 13.77 12.37
CA ALA A 431 13.25 13.11 13.30
C ALA A 431 13.44 11.59 13.32
N LYS A 432 13.76 11.00 12.16
CA LYS A 432 14.02 9.56 11.97
C LYS A 432 15.13 9.02 12.87
N TRP A 433 16.13 9.85 13.21
CA TRP A 433 17.21 9.51 14.13
C TRP A 433 16.94 10.02 15.54
N GLN A 434 16.45 11.25 15.67
CA GLN A 434 16.19 11.88 16.97
C GLN A 434 15.12 11.12 17.78
N GLU A 435 14.02 10.73 17.15
CA GLU A 435 12.91 10.06 17.85
C GLU A 435 13.16 8.57 18.10
N THR A 436 14.08 7.96 17.36
CA THR A 436 14.45 6.54 17.52
C THR A 436 15.63 6.35 18.47
N TYR A 437 16.73 7.08 18.26
CA TYR A 437 17.97 6.97 19.01
C TYR A 437 18.29 8.25 19.82
N GLY A 438 18.32 9.42 19.17
CA GLY A 438 18.93 10.64 19.71
C GLY A 438 18.36 11.11 21.05
N ASN A 439 17.04 11.04 21.21
CA ASN A 439 16.34 11.43 22.43
C ASN A 439 16.26 10.29 23.47
N GLY A 440 16.94 9.16 23.23
CA GLY A 440 16.87 7.96 24.07
C GLY A 440 15.50 7.26 24.04
N GLY A 441 14.62 7.66 23.12
CA GLY A 441 13.23 7.21 23.04
C GLY A 441 13.09 5.72 22.76
N GLY A 442 14.00 5.16 21.95
CA GLY A 442 14.03 3.72 21.66
C GLY A 442 12.71 3.21 21.08
N ALA A 443 11.96 4.08 20.40
CA ALA A 443 10.67 3.78 19.81
C ALA A 443 10.80 3.73 18.28
N ILE A 444 9.85 3.05 17.64
CA ILE A 444 9.72 3.07 16.18
C ILE A 444 9.14 4.42 15.76
N HIS A 445 9.81 5.09 14.83
CA HIS A 445 9.31 6.30 14.18
C HIS A 445 8.76 5.93 12.79
N ILE A 446 7.62 6.50 12.44
CA ILE A 446 7.05 6.40 11.08
C ILE A 446 6.87 7.83 10.57
N SER A 447 7.50 8.15 9.44
CA SER A 447 7.39 9.48 8.83
C SER A 447 6.03 9.69 8.19
N GLU A 448 5.75 10.94 7.81
CA GLU A 448 4.65 11.20 6.88
C GLU A 448 4.90 10.55 5.51
N VAL A 449 3.83 10.42 4.73
CA VAL A 449 3.88 9.93 3.36
C VAL A 449 4.28 11.05 2.41
N GLU A 450 5.29 10.80 1.58
CA GLU A 450 5.79 11.73 0.58
C GLU A 450 5.80 11.08 -0.81
N PHE A 451 5.67 11.91 -1.85
CA PHE A 451 5.80 11.42 -3.23
C PHE A 451 7.28 11.41 -3.61
N ASP A 452 7.81 10.25 -3.98
CA ASP A 452 9.17 10.12 -4.49
C ASP A 452 9.14 10.18 -6.02
N GLU A 453 9.67 11.27 -6.59
CA GLU A 453 9.75 11.49 -8.03
C GLU A 453 10.64 10.46 -8.75
N SER A 454 11.63 9.87 -8.05
CA SER A 454 12.57 8.93 -8.65
C SER A 454 11.95 7.55 -8.89
N THR A 455 11.09 7.10 -7.98
CA THR A 455 10.38 5.83 -8.08
C THR A 455 8.98 5.98 -8.67
N GLY A 456 8.39 7.18 -8.63
CA GLY A 456 7.06 7.50 -9.15
C GLY A 456 5.91 7.05 -8.26
N PHE A 457 6.18 6.74 -6.97
CA PHE A 457 5.19 6.26 -6.01
C PHE A 457 5.30 6.99 -4.67
N TYR A 458 4.26 6.86 -3.85
CA TYR A 458 4.26 7.37 -2.48
C TYR A 458 5.05 6.47 -1.55
N GLN A 459 5.95 7.06 -0.78
CA GLN A 459 6.80 6.39 0.19
C GLN A 459 6.60 6.96 1.59
N THR A 460 6.93 6.15 2.59
CA THR A 460 7.04 6.54 4.00
C THR A 460 8.26 5.85 4.56
N GLN A 461 8.85 6.42 5.61
CA GLN A 461 10.01 5.83 6.29
C GLN A 461 9.58 5.22 7.62
N ALA A 462 10.01 3.98 7.87
CA ALA A 462 9.98 3.36 9.18
C ALA A 462 11.40 3.32 9.74
N SER A 463 11.61 3.95 10.89
CA SER A 463 12.90 3.99 11.57
C SER A 463 12.84 3.25 12.88
N LEU A 464 13.79 2.36 13.10
CA LEU A 464 13.84 1.47 14.26
C LEU A 464 15.13 1.73 15.06
N PRO A 465 15.04 1.70 16.39
CA PRO A 465 16.22 1.75 17.25
C PRO A 465 17.03 0.45 17.14
N ILE A 466 18.34 0.56 17.19
CA ILE A 466 19.25 -0.59 17.21
C ILE A 466 19.82 -0.72 18.62
N ARG A 467 19.65 -1.89 19.22
CA ARG A 467 20.19 -2.23 20.53
C ARG A 467 21.25 -3.29 20.40
N ASP A 468 22.35 -3.14 21.13
CA ASP A 468 23.30 -4.22 21.32
C ASP A 468 22.61 -5.35 22.11
N PRO A 469 22.53 -6.59 21.57
CA PRO A 469 21.87 -7.71 22.23
C PRO A 469 22.56 -8.14 23.52
N ALA A 470 23.85 -7.84 23.70
CA ALA A 470 24.61 -8.20 24.89
C ALA A 470 24.32 -7.25 26.07
N THR A 471 24.20 -5.94 25.80
CA THR A 471 24.06 -4.90 26.83
C THR A 471 22.63 -4.33 26.93
N GLY A 472 21.84 -4.43 25.86
CA GLY A 472 20.55 -3.75 25.72
C GLY A 472 20.65 -2.26 25.43
N GLU A 473 21.87 -1.71 25.35
CA GLU A 473 22.12 -0.30 25.09
C GLU A 473 21.78 0.05 23.64
N LEU A 474 21.27 1.27 23.43
CA LEU A 474 21.08 1.81 22.10
C LEU A 474 22.45 2.11 21.49
N VAL A 475 22.68 1.63 20.27
CA VAL A 475 23.96 1.85 19.54
C VAL A 475 23.79 2.65 18.25
N GLY A 476 22.57 2.78 17.75
CA GLY A 476 22.25 3.55 16.54
C GLY A 476 20.77 3.40 16.15
N ALA A 477 20.46 3.70 14.90
CA ALA A 477 19.14 3.53 14.31
C ALA A 477 19.23 3.02 12.87
N ILE A 478 18.18 2.37 12.39
CA ILE A 478 18.04 1.96 10.98
C ILE A 478 16.77 2.57 10.42
N THR A 479 16.80 3.07 9.19
CA THR A 479 15.64 3.59 8.48
C THR A 479 15.38 2.76 7.24
N PHE A 480 14.11 2.49 6.98
CA PHE A 480 13.61 1.81 5.80
C PHE A 480 12.64 2.71 5.07
N GLY A 481 12.91 3.02 3.80
CA GLY A 481 11.92 3.57 2.89
C GLY A 481 10.98 2.47 2.42
N ILE A 482 9.68 2.72 2.50
CA ILE A 482 8.62 1.75 2.24
C ILE A 482 7.65 2.29 1.21
N ASN A 483 7.37 1.48 0.19
CA ASN A 483 6.33 1.78 -0.78
C ASN A 483 4.93 1.64 -0.13
N VAL A 484 4.26 2.77 0.10
CA VAL A 484 2.95 2.84 0.77
C VAL A 484 1.88 2.05 0.00
N GLN A 485 2.00 1.98 -1.31
CA GLN A 485 1.03 1.27 -2.16
C GLN A 485 1.08 -0.25 -1.98
N ARG A 486 2.16 -0.78 -1.38
CA ARG A 486 2.26 -2.20 -1.04
C ARG A 486 1.70 -2.51 0.35
N LEU A 487 1.47 -1.48 1.19
CA LEU A 487 0.89 -1.61 2.54
C LEU A 487 -0.65 -1.54 2.54
N MET A 488 -1.21 -0.86 1.55
CA MET A 488 -2.61 -0.43 1.49
C MET A 488 -3.30 -1.00 0.27
#